data_AF-A0A968BWP7-F1
#
_entry.id   AF-A0A968BWP7-F1
#
_cell.length_a   1.000
_cell.length_b   1.000
_cell.length_c   1.000
_cell.angle_alpha   90.00
_cell.angle_beta   90.00
_cell.angle_gamma   90.00
#
_symmetry.space_group_name_H-M   'P 1'
#
loop_
_entity.id
_entity.type
_entity.pdbx_description
1 polymer ?
#
loop_
_entity_poly.entity_id
_entity_poly.type
_entity_poly.pdbx_seq_one_letter_code
_entity_poly.pdbx_strand_id
1 'polypeptide(L)'
;IEKEVPREPKDKWLRWALARVIPNRQLFGLMLRMGQVFRPVLPEKLRTKVPPRKSASPWPAASHNRVVLALAGCVQPSATPNTNAAAA
;
A
#
# COMPACT_ATOMS: atom_id res chain seq x y z
N ILE A 1 -20.73 8.05 11.54
CA ILE A 1 -19.86 8.81 10.61
C ILE A 1 -20.55 9.17 9.29
N GLU A 2 -21.02 8.23 8.46
CA GLU A 2 -21.65 8.59 7.16
C GLU A 2 -22.98 9.34 7.29
N LYS A 3 -23.64 9.24 8.45
CA LYS A 3 -24.80 10.05 8.83
C LYS A 3 -24.41 11.42 9.39
N GLU A 4 -23.20 11.59 9.92
CA GLU A 4 -22.72 12.84 10.53
C GLU A 4 -21.95 13.75 9.56
N VAL A 5 -21.42 13.20 8.46
CA VAL A 5 -20.75 13.99 7.42
C VAL A 5 -21.28 13.56 6.04
N PRO A 6 -22.28 14.26 5.48
CA PRO A 6 -22.78 13.97 4.15
C PRO A 6 -21.66 14.24 3.14
N ARG A 7 -21.31 13.20 2.38
CA ARG A 7 -20.31 13.26 1.31
C ARG A 7 -20.99 13.39 -0.05
N GLU A 8 -20.36 14.11 -0.97
CA GLU A 8 -20.79 14.14 -2.36
C GLU A 8 -20.87 12.71 -2.94
N PRO A 9 -21.77 12.45 -3.89
CA PRO A 9 -21.96 11.11 -4.47
C PRO A 9 -20.68 10.55 -5.10
N LYS A 10 -19.79 11.42 -5.61
CA LYS A 10 -18.48 11.05 -6.14
C LYS A 10 -17.56 10.47 -5.05
N ASP A 11 -17.54 11.08 -3.88
CA ASP A 11 -16.72 10.63 -2.75
C ASP A 11 -17.22 9.31 -2.16
N LYS A 12 -18.55 9.08 -2.18
CA LYS A 12 -19.12 7.77 -1.80
C LYS A 12 -18.62 6.66 -2.72
N TRP A 13 -18.67 6.89 -4.04
CA TRP A 13 -18.18 5.94 -5.03
C TRP A 13 -16.68 5.68 -4.90
N LEU A 14 -15.88 6.74 -4.74
CA LEU A 14 -14.45 6.63 -4.54
C LEU A 14 -14.13 5.81 -3.28
N ARG A 15 -14.80 6.12 -2.16
CA ARG A 15 -14.60 5.39 -0.90
C ARG A 15 -15.01 3.93 -1.01
N TRP A 16 -16.11 3.64 -1.70
CA TRP A 16 -16.55 2.27 -1.96
C TRP A 16 -15.50 1.49 -2.76
N ALA A 17 -14.95 2.09 -3.83
CA ALA A 17 -13.91 1.48 -4.63
C ALA A 17 -12.63 1.23 -3.80
N LEU A 18 -12.17 2.23 -3.06
CA LEU A 18 -10.99 2.12 -2.19
C LEU A 18 -11.19 1.02 -1.13
N ALA A 19 -12.36 0.96 -0.50
CA ALA A 19 -12.69 -0.06 0.50
C ALA A 19 -12.73 -1.48 -0.08
N ARG A 20 -12.97 -1.65 -1.38
CA ARG A 20 -12.95 -2.96 -2.03
C ARG A 20 -11.55 -3.36 -2.50
N VAL A 21 -10.77 -2.40 -2.99
CA VAL A 21 -9.46 -2.66 -3.63
C VAL A 21 -8.34 -2.72 -2.60
N ILE A 22 -8.26 -1.78 -1.65
CA ILE A 22 -7.14 -1.68 -0.69
C ILE A 22 -6.99 -2.92 0.20
N PRO A 23 -8.07 -3.50 0.75
CA PRO A 23 -7.94 -4.68 1.61
C PRO A 23 -7.53 -5.94 0.85
N ASN A 24 -7.78 -6.00 -0.46
CA ASN A 24 -7.42 -7.14 -1.29
C ASN A 24 -5.96 -7.03 -1.76
N ARG A 25 -5.05 -7.63 -0.98
CA ARG A 25 -3.60 -7.58 -1.22
C ARG A 25 -3.18 -8.06 -2.62
N GLN A 26 -3.85 -9.08 -3.16
CA GLN A 26 -3.53 -9.63 -4.49
C GLN A 26 -3.95 -8.65 -5.59
N LEU A 27 -5.18 -8.15 -5.51
CA LEU A 27 -5.73 -7.18 -6.46
C LEU A 27 -4.92 -5.88 -6.44
N PHE A 28 -4.65 -5.34 -5.25
CA PHE A 28 -3.83 -4.15 -5.09
C PHE A 28 -2.40 -4.38 -5.63
N GLY A 29 -1.79 -5.52 -5.35
CA GLY A 29 -0.46 -5.86 -5.85
C GLY A 29 -0.39 -5.93 -7.38
N LEU A 30 -1.40 -6.53 -8.03
CA LEU A 30 -1.51 -6.57 -9.49
C LEU A 30 -1.68 -5.15 -10.07
N MET A 31 -2.59 -4.37 -9.50
CA MET A 31 -2.88 -3.01 -9.96
C MET A 31 -1.67 -2.07 -9.78
N LEU A 32 -0.94 -2.23 -8.68
CA LEU A 32 0.32 -1.52 -8.44
C LEU A 32 1.39 -1.91 -9.46
N ARG A 33 1.53 -3.20 -9.79
CA ARG A 33 2.48 -3.65 -10.83
C ARG A 33 2.14 -3.07 -12.19
N MET A 34 0.86 -3.03 -12.57
CA MET A 34 0.41 -2.37 -13.79
C MET A 34 0.80 -0.88 -13.77
N GLY A 35 0.52 -0.18 -12.66
CA GLY A 35 0.94 1.22 -12.48
C GLY A 35 2.46 1.41 -12.55
N GLN A 36 3.25 0.44 -12.07
CA GLN A 36 4.72 0.45 -12.16
C GLN A 36 5.21 0.24 -13.60
N VAL A 37 4.55 -0.59 -14.40
CA VAL A 37 4.86 -0.79 -15.83
C VAL A 37 4.55 0.47 -16.64
N PHE A 38 3.40 1.10 -16.38
CA PHE A 38 3.02 2.34 -17.07
C PHE A 38 3.73 3.59 -16.54
N ARG A 39 4.44 3.48 -15.40
CA ARG A 39 5.17 4.58 -14.73
C ARG A 39 5.93 5.55 -15.66
N PRO A 40 6.67 5.12 -16.70
CA PRO A 40 7.37 6.05 -17.58
C PRO A 40 6.44 6.94 -18.41
N VAL A 41 5.18 6.55 -18.61
CA VAL A 41 4.17 7.27 -19.40
C VAL A 41 3.25 8.12 -18.52
N LEU A 42 3.24 7.92 -17.19
CA LEU A 42 2.40 8.70 -16.29
C LEU A 42 2.91 10.15 -16.12
N PRO A 43 1.99 11.13 -15.99
CA PRO A 43 2.35 12.50 -15.63
C PRO A 43 2.98 12.54 -14.24
N GLU A 44 3.85 13.51 -14.01
CA GLU A 44 4.68 13.65 -12.80
C GLU A 44 3.88 13.48 -11.49
N LYS A 45 2.70 14.11 -11.41
CA LYS A 45 1.80 14.04 -10.25
C LYS A 45 1.41 12.61 -9.86
N LEU A 46 1.16 11.74 -10.84
CA LEU A 46 0.80 10.34 -10.60
C LEU A 46 2.04 9.45 -10.45
N ARG A 47 3.10 9.75 -11.20
CA ARG A 47 4.38 9.03 -11.09
C ARG A 47 4.95 9.05 -9.67
N THR A 48 4.79 10.15 -8.94
CA THR A 48 5.22 10.29 -7.54
C THR A 48 4.38 9.43 -6.58
N LYS A 49 3.13 9.10 -6.93
CA LYS A 49 2.24 8.27 -6.11
C LYS A 49 2.45 6.77 -6.32
N VAL A 50 3.13 6.36 -7.39
CA VAL A 50 3.45 4.96 -7.67
C VAL A 50 4.87 4.67 -7.14
N PRO A 51 5.04 3.91 -6.04
CA PRO A 51 6.36 3.52 -5.56
C PRO A 51 7.07 2.61 -6.59
N PRO A 52 8.39 2.71 -6.74
CA PRO A 52 9.15 1.82 -7.61
C PRO A 52 9.12 0.42 -7.03
N ARG A 53 9.21 -0.60 -7.90
CA ARG A 53 9.27 -1.99 -7.47
C ARG A 53 10.58 -2.22 -6.70
N LYS A 54 10.47 -2.73 -5.48
CA LYS A 54 11.60 -3.12 -4.62
C LYS A 54 11.49 -4.60 -4.27
N SER A 55 12.63 -5.29 -4.16
CA SER A 55 12.68 -6.65 -3.60
C SER A 55 12.53 -6.60 -2.09
N ALA A 56 11.87 -7.62 -1.52
CA ALA A 56 11.79 -7.80 -0.09
C ALA A 56 13.17 -8.20 0.46
N SER A 57 13.65 -7.52 1.48
CA SER A 57 14.85 -7.90 2.22
C SER A 57 14.55 -9.09 3.14
N PRO A 58 15.54 -9.95 3.43
CA PRO A 58 15.41 -11.00 4.43
C PRO A 58 15.12 -10.38 5.81
N TRP A 59 14.44 -11.14 6.65
CA TRP A 59 14.21 -10.74 8.04
C TRP A 59 15.54 -10.76 8.81
N PRO A 60 15.84 -9.74 9.64
CA PRO A 60 17.08 -9.72 10.40
C PRO A 60 17.15 -10.90 11.38
N ALA A 61 18.34 -11.46 11.55
CA ALA A 61 18.60 -12.58 12.47
C ALA A 61 18.87 -12.11 13.91
N ALA A 62 19.06 -10.81 14.12
CA ALA A 62 19.28 -10.24 15.45
C ALA A 62 17.97 -10.28 16.27
N SER A 63 18.10 -10.56 17.57
CA SER A 63 17.00 -10.52 18.52
C SER A 63 17.29 -9.49 19.61
N HIS A 64 16.30 -8.66 19.91
CA HIS A 64 16.38 -7.59 20.90
C HIS A 64 15.61 -7.96 22.18
N ASN A 65 16.03 -7.43 23.33
CA ASN A 65 15.36 -7.66 24.62
C ASN A 65 13.93 -7.07 24.69
N ARG A 66 13.60 -6.14 23.78
CA ARG A 66 12.25 -5.61 23.59
C ARG A 66 11.77 -6.00 22.20
N VAL A 67 10.60 -6.63 22.14
CA VAL A 67 9.99 -7.10 20.89
C VAL A 67 8.62 -6.47 20.73
N VAL A 68 8.28 -6.10 19.49
CA VAL A 68 6.97 -5.57 19.12
C VAL A 68 6.34 -6.45 18.03
N LEU A 69 5.01 -6.52 18.01
CA LEU A 69 4.29 -7.24 16.96
C LEU A 69 4.26 -6.39 15.69
N ALA A 70 4.91 -6.86 14.62
CA ALA A 70 4.90 -6.19 13.32
C ALA A 70 3.70 -6.67 12.49
N LEU A 71 2.65 -5.85 12.38
CA LEU A 71 1.51 -6.18 11.51
C LEU A 71 1.87 -6.01 10.04
N ALA A 72 1.52 -7.01 9.23
CA ALA A 72 1.56 -6.88 7.79
C ALA A 72 0.36 -6.04 7.33
N GLY A 73 0.58 -4.76 7.00
CA GLY A 73 -0.48 -3.93 6.41
C GLY A 73 -1.06 -4.54 5.12
N CYS A 74 -2.27 -4.14 4.72
CA CYS A 74 -2.91 -4.69 3.51
C CYS A 74 -2.14 -4.33 2.21
N VAL A 75 -1.55 -3.13 2.20
CA VAL A 75 -0.83 -2.53 1.06
C VAL A 75 0.70 -2.57 1.22
N GLN A 76 1.16 -2.46 2.46
CA GLN A 76 2.57 -2.32 2.83
C GLN A 76 3.49 -3.37 2.19
N PRO A 77 3.13 -4.67 2.11
CA PRO A 77 4.02 -5.67 1.54
C PRO A 77 4.24 -5.53 0.03
N SER A 78 3.27 -4.94 -0.68
CA SER A 78 3.37 -4.71 -2.12
C SER A 78 4.01 -3.35 -2.44
N ALA A 79 3.72 -2.33 -1.63
CA ALA A 79 4.18 -0.96 -1.84
C ALA A 79 5.56 -0.67 -1.21
N THR A 80 5.80 -1.19 0.00
CA THR A 80 6.98 -0.92 0.83
C THR A 80 7.39 -2.20 1.58
N PRO A 81 7.87 -3.24 0.88
CA PRO A 81 8.11 -4.56 1.45
C PRO A 81 9.13 -4.56 2.60
N ASN A 82 10.03 -3.57 2.64
CA ASN A 82 11.18 -3.56 3.57
C ASN A 82 10.91 -2.81 4.87
N THR A 83 9.73 -2.19 5.05
CA THR A 83 9.45 -1.38 6.24
C THR A 83 9.53 -2.19 7.53
N ASN A 84 8.91 -3.37 7.57
CA ASN A 84 8.93 -4.21 8.77
C ASN A 84 10.31 -4.84 9.00
N ALA A 85 10.98 -5.29 7.94
CA ALA A 85 12.31 -5.89 8.03
C ALA A 85 13.39 -4.89 8.47
N ALA A 86 13.25 -3.61 8.09
CA ALA A 86 14.18 -2.56 8.51
C ALA A 86 13.95 -2.05 9.94
N ALA A 87 12.76 -2.30 10.50
CA ALA A 87 12.41 -1.92 11.87
C ALA A 87 12.56 -3.07 12.89
N ALA A 88 12.86 -4.28 12.40
CA ALA A 88 12.98 -5.49 13.19
C ALA A 88 14.39 -5.67 13.79
#